data_AF-A0A0A9XP70-F1
#
_entry.id   AF-A0A0A9XP70-F1
#
_cell.length_a   1.000
_cell.length_b   1.000
_cell.length_c   1.000
_cell.angle_alpha   90.00
_cell.angle_beta   90.00
_cell.angle_gamma   90.00
#
_symmetry.space_group_name_H-M   'P 1'
#
loop_
_entity.id
_entity.type
_entity.pdbx_description
1 polymer ?
#
loop_
_entity_poly.entity_id
_entity_poly.type
_entity_poly.pdbx_seq_one_letter_code
_entity_poly.pdbx_strand_id
1 'polypeptide(L)'
;ADATHHFALPVNKMIASMGCYLIFLYFVFHANIKTRPKVRTAITPKDPEFYIGVFVFAYSFNMIRQAIAMHPMRFIRNGWNLYDLSTLIAFWLAIAFWISSQIRYLIMDCSMRAVERKYWNGIDPILMADGFFVLGSVLAYLKLLYYFQVDWNFGPMKIAMDSMMKEFVKYSVFWMLILLSFTVALGKFYAYYNGMKYVDPDTGNTLKQEDAFVSFKSTFKTLFWGIFGLSSYSTADVVIENIKTNNGTFLNQHNFTEFIGYFAFGSYTIMMGIIVMNMVIATMGGAFIRVMADVDTEWKFSNAQIYTYYMCHSVLPPPLNLLPHSYMFSGLFTKRTRHKCEPPPKEGIDFCSLVRKLILRYYRTKAEERQKRPICFYSR
;
A
#
# COMPACT_ATOMS: atom_id res chain seq x y z
N ALA A 1 16.62 -12.33 36.32
CA ALA A 1 17.19 -13.11 35.19
C ALA A 1 16.10 -13.75 34.33
N ASP A 2 15.00 -14.23 34.94
CA ASP A 2 13.96 -14.96 34.21
C ASP A 2 13.12 -14.11 33.24
N ALA A 3 12.76 -12.87 33.61
CA ALA A 3 11.97 -12.01 32.73
C ALA A 3 12.70 -11.66 31.43
N THR A 4 14.01 -11.37 31.50
CA THR A 4 14.82 -11.07 30.31
C THR A 4 14.97 -12.28 29.39
N HIS A 5 15.07 -13.49 29.96
CA HIS A 5 15.13 -14.73 29.18
C HIS A 5 13.76 -15.05 28.54
N HIS A 6 12.66 -14.78 29.24
CA HIS A 6 11.31 -14.93 28.71
C HIS A 6 11.06 -13.99 27.51
N PHE A 7 11.42 -12.71 27.58
CA PHE A 7 11.27 -11.78 26.46
C PHE A 7 12.31 -11.96 25.35
N ALA A 8 13.39 -12.71 25.59
CA ALA A 8 14.37 -13.05 24.55
C ALA A 8 13.84 -14.07 23.54
N LEU A 9 12.78 -14.83 23.90
CA LEU A 9 12.15 -15.79 22.99
C LEU A 9 11.53 -15.07 21.78
N PRO A 10 11.78 -15.51 20.53
CA PRO A 10 11.30 -14.84 19.31
C PRO A 10 9.77 -14.68 19.26
N VAL A 11 9.04 -15.69 19.75
CA VAL A 11 7.57 -15.65 19.82
C VAL A 11 7.10 -14.53 20.74
N ASN A 12 7.72 -14.39 21.92
CA ASN A 12 7.37 -13.35 22.88
C ASN A 12 7.75 -11.96 22.36
N LYS A 13 8.88 -11.82 21.65
CA LYS A 13 9.23 -10.58 20.95
C LYS A 13 8.17 -10.19 19.92
N MET A 14 7.70 -11.17 19.14
CA MET A 14 6.67 -10.94 18.13
C MET A 14 5.35 -10.50 18.76
N ILE A 15 4.86 -11.20 19.80
CA ILE A 15 3.63 -10.85 20.51
C ILE A 15 3.74 -9.46 21.16
N ALA A 16 4.87 -9.15 21.80
CA ALA A 16 5.10 -7.82 22.38
C ALA A 16 5.12 -6.73 21.30
N SER A 17 5.77 -6.99 20.16
CA SER A 17 5.78 -6.06 19.01
C SER A 17 4.38 -5.85 18.43
N MET A 18 3.59 -6.92 18.33
CA MET A 18 2.20 -6.86 17.86
C MET A 18 1.34 -6.06 18.85
N GLY A 19 1.48 -6.29 20.16
CA GLY A 19 0.78 -5.52 21.20
C GLY A 19 1.09 -4.02 21.13
N CYS A 20 2.37 -3.65 21.02
CA CYS A 20 2.77 -2.25 20.82
C CYS A 20 2.26 -1.66 19.51
N TYR A 21 2.18 -2.47 18.44
CA TYR A 21 1.61 -2.05 17.17
C TYR A 21 0.10 -1.79 17.27
N LEU A 22 -0.64 -2.62 18.00
CA LEU A 22 -2.06 -2.41 18.25
C LEU A 22 -2.32 -1.13 19.08
N ILE A 23 -1.45 -0.83 20.05
CA ILE A 23 -1.49 0.44 20.78
C ILE A 23 -1.25 1.64 19.84
N PHE A 24 -0.28 1.52 18.92
CA PHE A 24 -0.05 2.53 17.89
C PHE A 24 -1.31 2.73 17.02
N LEU A 25 -1.93 1.66 16.55
CA LEU A 25 -3.17 1.73 15.77
C LEU A 25 -4.33 2.32 16.57
N TYR A 26 -4.40 2.07 17.88
CA TYR A 26 -5.38 2.72 18.76
C TYR A 26 -5.19 4.25 18.79
N PHE A 27 -3.97 4.75 18.88
CA PHE A 27 -3.72 6.19 18.81
C PHE A 27 -4.09 6.77 17.43
N VAL A 28 -3.77 6.06 16.35
CA VAL A 28 -4.20 6.44 14.98
C VAL A 28 -5.71 6.47 14.87
N PHE A 29 -6.42 5.47 15.41
CA PHE A 29 -7.88 5.41 15.46
C PHE A 29 -8.46 6.62 16.20
N HIS A 30 -7.94 6.88 17.40
CA HIS A 30 -8.39 7.97 18.25
C HIS A 30 -8.16 9.34 17.60
N ALA A 31 -7.01 9.52 16.91
CA ALA A 31 -6.73 10.73 16.14
C ALA A 31 -7.71 10.94 14.97
N ASN A 32 -8.16 9.87 14.32
CA ASN A 32 -9.12 9.95 13.21
C ASN A 32 -10.56 10.22 13.69
N ILE A 33 -10.95 9.75 14.88
CA ILE A 33 -12.28 10.03 15.46
C ILE A 33 -12.38 11.46 15.99
N LYS A 34 -11.28 12.01 16.51
CA LYS A 34 -11.27 13.35 17.11
C LYS A 34 -11.76 14.40 16.10
N THR A 35 -12.81 15.13 16.47
CA THR A 35 -13.37 16.19 15.63
C THR A 35 -12.30 17.25 15.35
N ARG A 36 -12.08 17.54 14.07
CA ARG A 36 -11.12 18.55 13.64
C ARG A 36 -11.67 19.95 13.95
N PRO A 37 -10.83 20.87 14.46
CA PRO A 37 -11.25 22.23 14.76
C PRO A 37 -11.62 22.98 13.47
N LYS A 38 -12.63 23.86 13.55
CA LYS A 38 -13.10 24.68 12.41
C LYS A 38 -12.10 25.76 11.98
N VAL A 39 -11.24 26.16 12.91
CA VAL A 39 -10.28 27.27 12.81
C VAL A 39 -8.87 26.73 13.08
N ARG A 40 -7.83 27.44 12.66
CA ARG A 40 -6.45 27.03 12.92
C ARG A 40 -6.16 27.03 14.41
N THR A 41 -5.74 25.89 14.93
CA THR A 41 -5.30 25.73 16.32
C THR A 41 -3.86 25.24 16.37
N ALA A 42 -3.13 25.65 17.40
CA ALA A 42 -1.84 25.06 17.69
C ALA A 42 -2.03 23.59 18.11
N ILE A 43 -1.13 22.71 17.65
CA ILE A 43 -1.10 21.31 18.11
C ILE A 43 -0.59 21.33 19.54
N THR A 44 -1.37 20.77 20.47
CA THR A 44 -1.00 20.70 21.87
C THR A 44 -0.39 19.34 22.20
N PRO A 45 0.51 19.25 23.20
CA PRO A 45 1.11 17.98 23.61
C PRO A 45 0.11 16.93 24.12
N LYS A 46 -1.14 17.34 24.41
CA LYS A 46 -2.22 16.46 24.84
C LYS A 46 -2.92 15.77 23.67
N ASP A 47 -2.64 16.20 22.44
CA ASP A 47 -3.30 15.68 21.26
C ASP A 47 -2.73 14.30 20.87
N PRO A 48 -3.56 13.36 20.37
CA PRO A 48 -3.12 12.02 19.99
C PRO A 48 -1.99 12.02 18.95
N GLU A 49 -1.91 13.09 18.15
CA GLU A 49 -0.88 13.35 17.14
C GLU A 49 0.53 13.36 17.73
N PHE A 50 0.69 13.87 18.97
CA PHE A 50 1.97 13.88 19.66
C PHE A 50 2.45 12.45 19.96
N TYR A 51 1.56 11.61 20.49
CA TYR A 51 1.88 10.20 20.77
C TYR A 51 2.24 9.46 19.48
N ILE A 52 1.48 9.67 18.39
CA ILE A 52 1.80 9.11 17.07
C ILE A 52 3.22 9.52 16.64
N GLY A 53 3.60 10.79 16.82
CA GLY A 53 4.96 11.27 16.53
C GLY A 53 6.05 10.50 17.28
N VAL A 54 5.85 10.21 18.57
CA VAL A 54 6.79 9.40 19.38
C VAL A 54 6.91 7.98 18.82
N PHE A 55 5.81 7.34 18.47
CA PHE A 55 5.82 6.00 17.86
C PHE A 55 6.53 6.01 16.51
N VAL A 56 6.22 6.97 15.63
CA VAL A 56 6.86 7.11 14.31
C VAL A 56 8.36 7.30 14.44
N PHE A 57 8.81 8.12 15.40
CA PHE A 57 10.22 8.30 15.70
C PHE A 57 10.87 6.99 16.17
N ALA A 58 10.22 6.24 17.07
CA ALA A 58 10.73 4.96 17.54
C ALA A 58 10.83 3.90 16.44
N TYR A 59 9.82 3.78 15.59
CA TYR A 59 9.84 2.87 14.44
C TYR A 59 10.94 3.25 13.45
N SER A 60 11.15 4.55 13.21
CA SER A 60 12.21 5.06 12.33
C SER A 60 13.59 4.70 12.87
N PHE A 61 13.82 4.89 14.17
CA PHE A 61 15.08 4.52 14.81
C PHE A 61 15.36 3.02 14.72
N ASN A 62 14.33 2.19 14.95
CA ASN A 62 14.45 0.74 14.79
C ASN A 62 14.78 0.36 13.34
N MET A 63 14.13 1.01 12.38
CA MET A 63 14.35 0.76 10.96
C MET A 63 15.77 1.16 10.52
N ILE A 64 16.28 2.29 10.99
CA ILE A 64 17.67 2.72 10.71
C ILE A 64 18.66 1.68 11.26
N ARG A 65 18.44 1.19 12.49
CA ARG A 65 19.28 0.12 13.07
C ARG A 65 19.25 -1.15 12.21
N GLN A 66 18.08 -1.55 11.75
CA GLN A 66 17.94 -2.71 10.86
C GLN A 66 18.61 -2.50 9.51
N ALA A 67 18.53 -1.30 8.94
CA ALA A 67 19.18 -0.95 7.67
C ALA A 67 20.71 -0.82 7.79
N ILE A 68 21.24 -0.62 9.00
CA ILE A 68 22.69 -0.68 9.26
C ILE A 68 23.13 -2.13 9.49
N ALA A 69 22.34 -2.93 10.22
CA ALA A 69 22.64 -4.32 10.49
C ALA A 69 22.54 -5.21 9.23
N MET A 70 21.54 -4.96 8.39
CA MET A 70 21.39 -5.54 7.06
C MET A 70 21.99 -4.59 6.04
N HIS A 71 22.98 -5.01 5.25
CA HIS A 71 23.53 -4.18 4.17
C HIS A 71 22.41 -3.50 3.33
N PRO A 72 22.49 -2.18 3.00
CA PRO A 72 21.36 -1.41 2.44
C PRO A 72 20.72 -2.00 1.19
N MET A 73 21.53 -2.58 0.30
CA MET A 73 21.02 -3.25 -0.92
C MET A 73 20.16 -4.49 -0.61
N ARG A 74 20.47 -5.22 0.46
CA ARG A 74 19.66 -6.37 0.90
C ARG A 74 18.38 -5.89 1.59
N PHE A 75 18.44 -4.74 2.26
CA PHE A 75 17.31 -4.13 2.94
C PHE A 75 16.18 -3.76 1.97
N ILE A 76 16.49 -3.05 0.89
CA ILE A 76 15.50 -2.60 -0.11
C ILE A 76 14.90 -3.73 -0.94
N ARG A 77 15.58 -4.88 -1.04
CA ARG A 77 15.09 -6.05 -1.77
C ARG A 77 13.94 -6.76 -1.03
N ASN A 78 13.82 -6.57 0.29
CA ASN A 78 12.73 -7.14 1.06
C ASN A 78 11.47 -6.27 0.91
N GLY A 79 10.40 -6.83 0.32
CA GLY A 79 9.14 -6.11 0.09
C GLY A 79 8.50 -5.54 1.35
N TRP A 80 8.60 -6.25 2.48
CA TRP A 80 8.07 -5.77 3.77
C TRP A 80 8.84 -4.59 4.33
N ASN A 81 10.15 -4.54 4.12
CA ASN A 81 10.96 -3.38 4.54
C ASN A 81 10.61 -2.15 3.70
N LEU A 82 10.33 -2.34 2.40
CA LEU A 82 9.88 -1.26 1.53
C LEU A 82 8.48 -0.77 1.91
N TYR A 83 7.59 -1.67 2.31
CA TYR A 83 6.27 -1.34 2.86
C TYR A 83 6.36 -0.53 4.15
N ASP A 84 7.23 -0.94 5.07
CA ASP A 84 7.47 -0.20 6.31
C ASP A 84 8.10 1.17 6.02
N LEU A 85 8.98 1.26 5.02
CA LEU A 85 9.54 2.52 4.53
C LEU A 85 8.45 3.45 4.02
N SER A 86 7.55 2.96 3.16
CA SER A 86 6.49 3.79 2.57
C SER A 86 5.53 4.31 3.63
N THR A 87 5.18 3.47 4.62
CA THR A 87 4.35 3.84 5.76
C THR A 87 5.01 4.95 6.59
N LEU A 88 6.30 4.80 6.91
CA LEU A 88 7.04 5.81 7.67
C LEU A 88 7.24 7.12 6.90
N ILE A 89 7.48 7.05 5.60
CA ILE A 89 7.56 8.25 4.74
C ILE A 89 6.24 9.03 4.79
N ALA A 90 5.10 8.35 4.67
CA ALA A 90 3.79 9.00 4.73
C ALA A 90 3.57 9.72 6.08
N PHE A 91 3.92 9.08 7.20
CA PHE A 91 3.82 9.72 8.52
C PHE A 91 4.82 10.86 8.72
N TRP A 92 6.06 10.73 8.25
CA TRP A 92 7.04 11.82 8.32
C TRP A 92 6.64 13.03 7.49
N LEU A 93 6.06 12.82 6.31
CA LEU A 93 5.50 13.90 5.49
C LEU A 93 4.36 14.59 6.24
N ALA A 94 3.44 13.84 6.86
CA ALA A 94 2.37 14.41 7.67
C ALA A 94 2.91 15.26 8.84
N ILE A 95 3.89 14.73 9.59
CA ILE A 95 4.55 15.45 10.70
C ILE A 95 5.28 16.71 10.20
N ALA A 96 6.00 16.63 9.07
CA ALA A 96 6.69 17.78 8.49
C ALA A 96 5.73 18.90 8.10
N PHE A 97 4.58 18.56 7.51
CA PHE A 97 3.54 19.54 7.18
C PHE A 97 2.83 20.10 8.42
N TRP A 98 2.63 19.30 9.48
CA TRP A 98 2.16 19.80 10.77
C TRP A 98 3.14 20.80 11.38
N ILE A 99 4.44 20.50 11.39
CA ILE A 99 5.47 21.43 11.88
C ILE A 99 5.48 22.72 11.05
N SER A 100 5.43 22.60 9.72
CA SER A 100 5.32 23.75 8.81
C SER A 100 4.07 24.59 9.11
N SER A 101 2.93 23.95 9.39
CA SER A 101 1.72 24.64 9.80
C SER A 101 1.88 25.37 11.14
N GLN A 102 2.57 24.78 12.12
CA GLN A 102 2.81 25.44 13.42
C GLN A 102 3.72 26.66 13.27
N ILE A 103 4.79 26.56 12.48
CA ILE A 103 5.67 27.69 12.17
C ILE A 103 4.86 28.79 11.49
N ARG A 104 4.02 28.45 10.51
CA ARG A 104 3.15 29.41 9.84
C ARG A 104 2.16 30.04 10.81
N TYR A 105 1.55 29.26 11.70
CA TYR A 105 0.61 29.75 12.72
C TYR A 105 1.24 30.79 13.65
N LEU A 106 2.52 30.62 14.02
CA LEU A 106 3.25 31.56 14.88
C LEU A 106 3.56 32.90 14.20
N ILE A 107 3.78 32.89 12.88
CA ILE A 107 4.15 34.09 12.12
C ILE A 107 2.92 34.87 11.63
N MET A 108 1.75 34.22 11.54
CA MET A 108 0.54 34.79 10.91
C MET A 108 -0.22 35.77 11.83
N ASP A 109 -0.84 36.79 11.26
CA ASP A 109 -1.69 37.74 12.00
C ASP A 109 -2.94 37.09 12.61
N CYS A 110 -3.44 37.66 13.71
CA CYS A 110 -4.63 37.14 14.42
C CYS A 110 -5.88 37.05 13.53
N SER A 111 -6.10 37.99 12.61
CA SER A 111 -7.24 37.97 11.69
C SER A 111 -7.23 36.75 10.77
N MET A 112 -6.05 36.41 10.25
CA MET A 112 -5.84 35.29 9.34
C MET A 112 -5.90 33.92 10.04
N ARG A 113 -5.66 33.88 11.36
CA ARG A 113 -5.83 32.66 12.17
C ARG A 113 -7.29 32.27 12.35
N ALA A 114 -8.19 33.25 12.45
CA ALA A 114 -9.63 33.06 12.68
C ALA A 114 -10.40 32.56 11.44
N VAL A 115 -9.75 32.47 10.27
CA VAL A 115 -10.37 32.03 9.02
C VAL A 115 -10.77 30.56 9.10
N GLU A 116 -12.04 30.30 8.84
CA GLU A 116 -12.61 28.94 8.80
C GLU A 116 -11.98 28.08 7.69
N ARG A 117 -11.90 26.76 7.95
CA ARG A 117 -11.27 25.76 7.07
C ARG A 117 -11.73 25.80 5.61
N LYS A 118 -13.00 26.14 5.34
CA LYS A 118 -13.55 26.21 3.97
C LYS A 118 -12.90 27.28 3.08
N TYR A 119 -12.28 28.29 3.68
CA TYR A 119 -11.64 29.39 2.95
C TYR A 119 -10.11 29.25 2.90
N TRP A 120 -9.56 28.13 3.37
CA TRP A 120 -8.13 27.90 3.26
C TRP A 120 -7.75 27.63 1.80
N ASN A 121 -6.52 28.01 1.44
CA ASN A 121 -5.98 27.70 0.13
C ASN A 121 -5.89 26.17 -0.07
N GLY A 122 -6.08 25.68 -1.30
CA GLY A 122 -6.08 24.24 -1.60
C GLY A 122 -4.76 23.51 -1.29
N ILE A 123 -3.64 24.24 -1.22
CA ILE A 123 -2.30 23.71 -0.87
C ILE A 123 -1.91 24.20 0.55
N ASP A 124 -2.87 24.28 1.46
CA ASP A 124 -2.55 24.59 2.85
C ASP A 124 -1.79 23.43 3.51
N PRO A 125 -0.71 23.69 4.28
CA PRO A 125 0.06 22.65 4.97
C PRO A 125 -0.82 21.72 5.83
N ILE A 126 -1.88 22.22 6.47
CA ILE A 126 -2.77 21.38 7.28
C ILE A 126 -3.53 20.38 6.40
N LEU A 127 -4.02 20.82 5.23
CA LEU A 127 -4.75 19.96 4.29
C LEU A 127 -3.83 18.89 3.70
N MET A 128 -2.59 19.26 3.38
CA MET A 128 -1.57 18.31 2.92
C MET A 128 -1.21 17.30 4.02
N ALA A 129 -1.02 17.78 5.26
CA ALA A 129 -0.75 16.91 6.41
C ALA A 129 -1.86 15.88 6.62
N ASP A 130 -3.13 16.33 6.62
CA ASP A 130 -4.29 15.44 6.73
C ASP A 130 -4.32 14.40 5.60
N GLY A 131 -4.00 14.80 4.36
CA GLY A 131 -3.93 13.89 3.21
C GLY A 131 -2.88 12.78 3.37
N PHE A 132 -1.65 13.14 3.74
CA PHE A 132 -0.59 12.16 4.00
C PHE A 132 -0.88 11.33 5.26
N PHE A 133 -1.54 11.90 6.26
CA PHE A 133 -1.95 11.18 7.45
C PHE A 133 -2.99 10.10 7.14
N VAL A 134 -3.95 10.37 6.24
CA VAL A 134 -4.90 9.35 5.76
C VAL A 134 -4.18 8.23 5.02
N LEU A 135 -3.25 8.56 4.11
CA LEU A 135 -2.45 7.57 3.39
C LEU A 135 -1.63 6.70 4.35
N GLY A 136 -0.94 7.32 5.31
CA GLY A 136 -0.18 6.62 6.35
C GLY A 136 -1.06 5.74 7.23
N SER A 137 -2.27 6.21 7.58
CA SER A 137 -3.24 5.45 8.38
C SER A 137 -3.69 4.19 7.66
N VAL A 138 -4.05 4.28 6.37
CA VAL A 138 -4.45 3.10 5.57
C VAL A 138 -3.32 2.07 5.51
N LEU A 139 -2.09 2.51 5.23
CA LEU A 139 -0.91 1.63 5.23
C LEU A 139 -0.63 1.05 6.61
N ALA A 140 -0.83 1.80 7.69
CA ALA A 140 -0.67 1.27 9.03
C ALA A 140 -1.67 0.13 9.32
N TYR A 141 -2.95 0.29 8.96
CA TYR A 141 -3.93 -0.78 9.18
C TYR A 141 -3.70 -2.00 8.28
N LEU A 142 -3.32 -1.80 7.01
CA LEU A 142 -3.02 -2.89 6.08
C LEU A 142 -1.83 -3.75 6.56
N LYS A 143 -0.94 -3.22 7.40
CA LYS A 143 0.12 -4.01 8.04
C LYS A 143 -0.44 -5.12 8.95
N LEU A 144 -1.67 -5.04 9.42
CA LEU A 144 -2.29 -6.13 10.21
C LEU A 144 -2.35 -7.46 9.44
N LEU A 145 -2.44 -7.39 8.10
CA LEU A 145 -2.39 -8.58 7.24
C LEU A 145 -1.06 -9.34 7.36
N TYR A 146 0.04 -8.65 7.73
CA TYR A 146 1.31 -9.29 8.04
C TYR A 146 1.21 -10.17 9.30
N TYR A 147 0.53 -9.69 10.35
CA TYR A 147 0.37 -10.44 11.59
C TYR A 147 -0.65 -11.58 11.45
N PHE A 148 -1.74 -11.38 10.69
CA PHE A 148 -2.69 -12.45 10.39
C PHE A 148 -2.08 -13.61 9.62
N GLN A 149 -0.91 -13.43 9.01
CA GLN A 149 -0.20 -14.52 8.35
C GLN A 149 0.19 -15.66 9.31
N VAL A 150 0.49 -15.32 10.57
CA VAL A 150 0.99 -16.28 11.56
C VAL A 150 -0.10 -17.26 11.98
N ASP A 151 -1.36 -16.84 11.89
CA ASP A 151 -2.50 -17.69 12.22
C ASP A 151 -2.65 -18.86 11.24
N TRP A 152 -3.09 -20.01 11.76
CA TRP A 152 -3.27 -21.23 10.97
C TRP A 152 -4.37 -21.09 9.91
N ASN A 153 -5.45 -20.37 10.21
CA ASN A 153 -6.60 -20.25 9.31
C ASN A 153 -6.39 -19.13 8.29
N PHE A 154 -5.92 -17.96 8.75
CA PHE A 154 -5.75 -16.79 7.88
C PHE A 154 -4.42 -16.78 7.11
N GLY A 155 -3.40 -17.48 7.58
CA GLY A 155 -2.09 -17.56 6.96
C GLY A 155 -2.10 -18.06 5.51
N PRO A 156 -2.64 -19.27 5.25
CA PRO A 156 -2.85 -19.81 3.91
C PRO A 156 -3.55 -18.83 2.96
N MET A 157 -4.64 -18.21 3.40
CA MET A 157 -5.41 -17.26 2.60
C MET A 157 -4.60 -16.01 2.24
N LYS A 158 -3.84 -15.47 3.21
CA LYS A 158 -2.97 -14.31 2.98
C LYS A 158 -1.85 -14.62 1.98
N ILE A 159 -1.26 -15.81 2.05
CA ILE A 159 -0.19 -16.22 1.12
C ILE A 159 -0.74 -16.38 -0.30
N ALA A 160 -1.92 -16.99 -0.42
CA ALA A 160 -2.62 -17.05 -1.70
C ALA A 160 -2.91 -15.65 -2.25
N MET A 161 -3.35 -14.71 -1.41
CA MET A 161 -3.56 -13.31 -1.80
C MET A 161 -2.30 -12.63 -2.31
N ASP A 162 -1.15 -12.80 -1.65
CA ASP A 162 0.13 -12.24 -2.10
C ASP A 162 0.53 -12.78 -3.47
N SER A 163 0.32 -14.08 -3.72
CA SER A 163 0.61 -14.68 -5.03
C SER A 163 -0.35 -14.18 -6.12
N MET A 164 -1.65 -14.06 -5.83
CA MET A 164 -2.63 -13.51 -6.77
C MET A 164 -2.29 -12.06 -7.14
N MET A 165 -1.85 -11.26 -6.17
CA MET A 165 -1.46 -9.86 -6.40
C MET A 165 -0.25 -9.74 -7.33
N LYS A 166 0.75 -10.63 -7.21
CA LYS A 166 1.92 -10.66 -8.11
C LYS A 166 1.51 -10.94 -9.57
N GLU A 167 0.60 -11.89 -9.78
CA GLU A 167 0.07 -12.17 -11.11
C GLU A 167 -0.77 -11.00 -11.64
N PHE A 168 -1.62 -10.39 -10.82
CA PHE A 168 -2.38 -9.20 -11.20
C PHE A 168 -1.46 -8.05 -11.67
N VAL A 169 -0.40 -7.73 -10.92
CA VAL A 169 0.53 -6.65 -11.27
C VAL A 169 1.26 -6.91 -12.59
N LYS A 170 1.57 -8.18 -12.89
CA LYS A 170 2.21 -8.55 -14.16
C LYS A 170 1.30 -8.25 -15.36
N TYR A 171 0.00 -8.55 -15.26
CA TYR A 171 -0.95 -8.36 -16.36
C TYR A 171 -1.61 -6.96 -16.38
N SER A 172 -1.54 -6.20 -15.28
CA SER A 172 -2.09 -4.83 -15.20
C SER A 172 -1.42 -3.85 -16.16
N VAL A 173 -0.23 -4.16 -16.67
CA VAL A 173 0.46 -3.35 -17.69
C VAL A 173 -0.37 -3.24 -18.98
N PHE A 174 -0.99 -4.34 -19.42
CA PHE A 174 -1.86 -4.33 -20.61
C PHE A 174 -3.12 -3.48 -20.38
N TRP A 175 -3.69 -3.58 -19.19
CA TRP A 175 -4.81 -2.76 -18.76
C TRP A 175 -4.46 -1.27 -18.77
N MET A 176 -3.33 -0.88 -18.18
CA MET A 176 -2.86 0.52 -18.20
C MET A 176 -2.58 1.05 -19.61
N LEU A 177 -2.03 0.22 -20.50
CA LEU A 177 -1.76 0.59 -21.89
C LEU A 177 -3.05 0.94 -22.64
N ILE A 178 -4.07 0.08 -22.52
CA ILE A 178 -5.37 0.31 -23.12
C ILE A 178 -6.01 1.58 -22.55
N LEU A 179 -6.02 1.72 -21.22
CA LEU A 179 -6.59 2.88 -20.53
C LEU A 179 -5.96 4.19 -21.03
N LEU A 180 -4.63 4.26 -21.12
CA LEU A 180 -3.92 5.45 -21.57
C LEU A 180 -4.17 5.76 -23.06
N SER A 181 -4.25 4.74 -23.93
CA SER A 181 -4.56 4.92 -25.34
C SER A 181 -5.91 5.61 -25.54
N PHE A 182 -6.97 5.09 -24.91
CA PHE A 182 -8.31 5.69 -24.95
C PHE A 182 -8.36 7.06 -24.26
N THR A 183 -7.57 7.25 -23.19
CA THR A 183 -7.49 8.54 -22.49
C THR A 183 -6.95 9.63 -23.41
N VAL A 184 -5.90 9.35 -24.17
CA VAL A 184 -5.33 10.35 -25.10
C VAL A 184 -6.28 10.61 -26.26
N ALA A 185 -6.89 9.56 -26.82
CA ALA A 185 -7.81 9.66 -27.96
C ALA A 185 -9.09 10.45 -27.61
N LEU A 186 -9.84 10.01 -26.60
CA LEU A 186 -11.08 10.68 -26.17
C LEU A 186 -10.79 12.07 -25.58
N GLY A 187 -9.68 12.18 -24.84
CA GLY A 187 -9.24 13.44 -24.25
C GLY A 187 -9.01 14.55 -25.28
N LYS A 188 -8.50 14.21 -26.46
CA LYS A 188 -8.33 15.16 -27.56
C LYS A 188 -9.61 15.36 -28.37
N PHE A 189 -10.39 14.30 -28.55
CA PHE A 189 -11.63 14.34 -29.31
C PHE A 189 -12.69 15.25 -28.67
N TYR A 190 -12.82 15.20 -27.34
CA TYR A 190 -13.78 16.03 -26.59
C TYR A 190 -13.23 17.36 -26.08
N ALA A 191 -11.93 17.64 -26.24
CA ALA A 191 -11.29 18.85 -25.71
C ALA A 191 -11.96 20.16 -26.15
N TYR A 192 -12.53 20.19 -27.36
CA TYR A 192 -13.20 21.36 -27.92
C TYR A 192 -14.48 21.74 -27.16
N TYR A 193 -15.24 20.75 -26.67
CA TYR A 193 -16.53 20.96 -26.00
C TYR A 193 -16.41 21.44 -24.55
N ASN A 194 -15.19 21.72 -24.08
CA ASN A 194 -14.95 22.12 -22.71
C ASN A 194 -15.68 23.42 -22.33
N GLY A 195 -16.57 23.34 -21.34
CA GLY A 195 -17.27 24.49 -20.80
C GLY A 195 -18.49 24.94 -21.60
N MET A 196 -18.86 24.23 -22.67
CA MET A 196 -20.07 24.54 -23.44
C MET A 196 -21.34 24.34 -22.62
N LYS A 197 -22.32 25.21 -22.84
CA LYS A 197 -23.62 25.20 -22.15
C LYS A 197 -24.73 25.44 -23.16
N TYR A 198 -25.67 24.51 -23.18
CA TYR A 198 -26.94 24.66 -23.87
C TYR A 198 -27.97 25.29 -22.92
N VAL A 199 -28.75 26.26 -23.41
CA VAL A 199 -29.78 26.96 -22.62
C VAL A 199 -31.12 26.78 -23.32
N ASP A 200 -32.03 26.01 -22.73
CA ASP A 200 -33.34 25.80 -23.33
C ASP A 200 -34.10 27.14 -23.46
N PRO A 201 -34.55 27.51 -24.68
CA PRO A 201 -35.26 28.77 -24.90
C PRO A 201 -36.65 28.80 -24.23
N ASP A 202 -37.28 27.65 -24.04
CA ASP A 202 -38.66 27.56 -23.51
C ASP A 202 -38.72 27.44 -21.98
N THR A 203 -37.75 26.77 -21.37
CA THR A 203 -37.73 26.50 -19.91
C THR A 203 -36.68 27.30 -19.15
N GLY A 204 -35.70 27.90 -19.86
CA GLY A 204 -34.57 28.59 -19.26
C GLY A 204 -33.57 27.66 -18.56
N ASN A 205 -33.76 26.34 -18.64
CA ASN A 205 -32.87 25.36 -18.04
C ASN A 205 -31.54 25.30 -18.80
N THR A 206 -30.43 25.18 -18.06
CA THR A 206 -29.09 25.11 -18.65
C THR A 206 -28.52 23.70 -18.53
N LEU A 207 -28.22 23.07 -19.65
CA LEU A 207 -27.47 21.81 -19.71
C LEU A 207 -26.00 22.16 -19.98
N LYS A 208 -25.10 21.78 -19.06
CA LYS A 208 -23.65 21.98 -19.22
C LYS A 208 -23.04 20.67 -19.71
N GLN A 209 -22.08 20.76 -20.63
CA GLN A 209 -21.23 19.61 -20.98
C GLN A 209 -20.62 19.02 -19.70
N GLU A 210 -20.73 17.70 -19.55
CA GLU A 210 -20.12 16.99 -18.44
C GLU A 210 -18.60 17.15 -18.50
N ASP A 211 -17.94 17.33 -17.36
CA ASP A 211 -16.47 17.54 -17.31
C ASP A 211 -15.67 16.26 -17.67
N ALA A 212 -16.33 15.26 -18.24
CA ALA A 212 -15.74 14.02 -18.72
C ALA A 212 -15.18 14.18 -20.14
N PHE A 213 -14.10 13.46 -20.43
CA PHE A 213 -13.41 13.45 -21.73
C PHE A 213 -12.83 14.80 -22.23
N VAL A 214 -13.16 15.94 -21.62
CA VAL A 214 -12.70 17.29 -22.04
C VAL A 214 -11.24 17.60 -21.69
N SER A 215 -10.65 16.87 -20.74
CA SER A 215 -9.26 17.06 -20.28
C SER A 215 -8.63 15.72 -20.00
N PHE A 216 -7.32 15.57 -20.23
CA PHE A 216 -6.59 14.32 -19.99
C PHE A 216 -6.86 13.75 -18.59
N LYS A 217 -6.80 14.61 -17.55
CA LYS A 217 -7.02 14.19 -16.15
C LYS A 217 -8.45 13.69 -15.92
N SER A 218 -9.44 14.41 -16.45
CA SER A 218 -10.86 14.03 -16.30
C SER A 218 -11.19 12.78 -17.10
N THR A 219 -10.68 12.69 -18.33
CA THR A 219 -10.80 11.51 -19.21
C THR A 219 -10.24 10.26 -18.53
N PHE A 220 -9.03 10.37 -17.98
CA PHE A 220 -8.40 9.27 -17.25
C PHE A 220 -9.27 8.85 -16.06
N LYS A 221 -9.77 9.81 -15.28
CA LYS A 221 -10.65 9.55 -14.13
C LYS A 221 -11.92 8.83 -14.56
N THR A 222 -12.61 9.31 -15.59
CA THR A 222 -13.85 8.71 -16.10
C THR A 222 -13.57 7.28 -16.58
N LEU A 223 -12.60 7.08 -17.46
CA LEU A 223 -12.29 5.74 -17.98
C LEU A 223 -11.85 4.77 -16.86
N PHE A 224 -11.05 5.25 -15.90
CA PHE A 224 -10.62 4.45 -14.74
C PHE A 224 -11.81 3.92 -13.94
N TRP A 225 -12.77 4.78 -13.59
CA TRP A 225 -13.98 4.37 -12.88
C TRP A 225 -14.96 3.58 -13.77
N GLY A 226 -14.89 3.79 -15.09
CA GLY A 226 -15.68 3.06 -16.07
C GLY A 226 -15.41 1.55 -16.10
N ILE A 227 -14.20 1.11 -15.72
CA ILE A 227 -13.89 -0.33 -15.59
C ILE A 227 -14.75 -1.01 -14.53
N PHE A 228 -15.13 -0.28 -13.47
CA PHE A 228 -15.99 -0.78 -12.40
C PHE A 228 -17.48 -0.54 -12.68
N GLY A 229 -17.84 -0.05 -13.88
CA GLY A 229 -19.22 0.27 -14.24
C GLY A 229 -19.78 1.53 -13.55
N LEU A 230 -18.92 2.38 -12.98
CA LEU A 230 -19.34 3.60 -12.26
C LEU A 230 -19.46 4.83 -13.15
N SER A 231 -19.14 4.72 -14.44
CA SER A 231 -19.32 5.81 -15.40
C SER A 231 -20.66 5.67 -16.10
N SER A 232 -21.43 6.76 -16.15
CA SER A 232 -22.72 6.79 -16.86
C SER A 232 -22.51 6.68 -18.37
N TYR A 233 -23.51 6.20 -19.09
CA TYR A 233 -23.51 6.22 -20.57
C TYR A 233 -23.68 7.65 -21.11
N SER A 234 -24.42 8.51 -20.38
CA SER A 234 -24.66 9.94 -20.71
C SER A 234 -23.37 10.78 -20.75
N THR A 235 -22.28 10.22 -20.23
CA THR A 235 -20.97 10.88 -20.21
C THR A 235 -20.42 11.15 -21.62
N ALA A 236 -20.90 10.42 -22.63
CA ALA A 236 -20.52 10.59 -24.03
C ALA A 236 -21.35 11.65 -24.78
N ASP A 237 -22.41 12.20 -24.16
CA ASP A 237 -23.26 13.21 -24.78
C ASP A 237 -22.46 14.47 -25.13
N VAL A 238 -22.78 15.05 -26.29
CA VAL A 238 -22.13 16.26 -26.80
C VAL A 238 -23.13 17.41 -26.71
N VAL A 239 -22.90 18.29 -25.74
CA VAL A 239 -23.68 19.52 -25.52
C VAL A 239 -22.96 20.70 -26.17
N ILE A 240 -23.67 21.39 -27.05
CA ILE A 240 -23.16 22.53 -27.82
C ILE A 240 -23.90 23.80 -27.39
N GLU A 241 -23.18 24.92 -27.38
CA GLU A 241 -23.77 26.23 -27.06
C GLU A 241 -24.72 26.71 -28.15
N ASN A 242 -25.82 27.34 -27.73
CA ASN A 242 -26.79 27.93 -28.65
C ASN A 242 -26.21 29.13 -29.38
N ILE A 243 -26.29 29.12 -30.71
CA ILE A 243 -25.87 30.25 -31.53
C ILE A 243 -26.98 31.30 -31.49
N LYS A 244 -26.73 32.42 -30.81
CA LYS A 244 -27.64 33.57 -30.80
C LYS A 244 -27.47 34.36 -32.10
N THR A 245 -28.47 34.32 -32.97
CA THR A 245 -28.54 35.15 -34.18
C THR A 245 -29.70 36.14 -34.06
N ASN A 246 -29.65 37.27 -34.78
CA ASN A 246 -30.69 38.31 -34.78
C ASN A 246 -32.12 37.80 -35.10
N ASN A 247 -32.25 36.61 -35.70
CA ASN A 247 -33.54 36.02 -36.11
C ASN A 247 -33.95 34.78 -35.26
N GLY A 248 -33.24 34.48 -34.16
CA GLY A 248 -33.55 33.35 -33.28
C GLY A 248 -32.32 32.58 -32.78
N THR A 249 -32.54 31.62 -31.89
CA THR A 249 -31.50 30.66 -31.42
C THR A 249 -31.45 29.46 -32.36
N PHE A 250 -30.29 29.20 -32.97
CA PHE A 250 -30.08 28.00 -33.78
C PHE A 250 -29.31 26.95 -32.96
N LEU A 251 -29.85 25.74 -32.91
CA LEU A 251 -29.20 24.58 -32.29
C LEU A 251 -28.35 23.86 -33.35
N ASN A 252 -27.04 23.82 -33.13
CA ASN A 252 -26.15 22.99 -33.94
C ASN A 252 -25.92 21.67 -33.19
N GLN A 253 -26.28 20.54 -33.78
CA GLN A 253 -26.05 19.21 -33.20
C GLN A 253 -24.95 18.49 -33.98
N HIS A 254 -23.96 17.96 -33.27
CA HIS A 254 -22.86 17.21 -33.86
C HIS A 254 -23.05 15.70 -33.71
N ASN A 255 -24.07 15.16 -34.37
CA ASN A 255 -24.47 13.74 -34.29
C ASN A 255 -23.35 12.77 -34.67
N PHE A 256 -22.47 13.15 -35.61
CA PHE A 256 -21.34 12.32 -36.01
C PHE A 256 -20.31 12.19 -34.87
N THR A 257 -20.02 13.30 -34.19
CA THR A 257 -19.06 13.35 -33.10
C THR A 257 -19.58 12.54 -31.91
N GLU A 258 -20.86 12.72 -31.59
CA GLU A 258 -21.55 11.96 -30.56
C GLU A 258 -21.56 10.45 -30.87
N PHE A 259 -21.86 10.06 -32.12
CA PHE A 259 -21.83 8.66 -32.54
C PHE A 259 -20.44 8.02 -32.36
N ILE A 260 -19.37 8.70 -32.80
CA ILE A 260 -17.99 8.21 -32.59
C ILE A 260 -17.66 8.11 -31.10
N GLY A 261 -18.12 9.09 -30.31
CA GLY A 261 -17.96 9.10 -28.86
C GLY A 261 -18.58 7.88 -28.18
N TYR A 262 -19.84 7.60 -28.50
CA TYR A 262 -20.56 6.41 -28.03
C TYR A 262 -19.88 5.12 -28.49
N PHE A 263 -19.45 5.04 -29.75
CA PHE A 263 -18.76 3.88 -30.28
C PHE A 263 -17.42 3.64 -29.57
N ALA A 264 -16.61 4.68 -29.40
CA ALA A 264 -15.31 4.59 -28.74
C ALA A 264 -15.47 4.20 -27.26
N PHE A 265 -16.40 4.83 -26.53
CA PHE A 265 -16.66 4.50 -25.13
C PHE A 265 -17.26 3.10 -24.97
N GLY A 266 -18.18 2.69 -25.85
CA GLY A 266 -18.74 1.34 -25.87
C GLY A 266 -17.70 0.25 -26.18
N SER A 267 -16.81 0.50 -27.15
CA SER A 267 -15.71 -0.42 -27.45
C SER A 267 -14.74 -0.56 -26.28
N TYR A 268 -14.46 0.55 -25.57
CA TYR A 268 -13.65 0.55 -24.36
C TYR A 268 -14.27 -0.29 -23.25
N THR A 269 -15.57 -0.12 -22.97
CA THR A 269 -16.26 -0.87 -21.90
C THR A 269 -16.35 -2.36 -22.21
N ILE A 270 -16.58 -2.75 -23.47
CA ILE A 270 -16.54 -4.16 -23.89
C ILE A 270 -15.14 -4.73 -23.71
N MET A 271 -14.11 -4.05 -24.21
CA MET A 271 -12.75 -4.55 -24.14
C MET A 271 -12.23 -4.64 -22.69
N MET A 272 -12.42 -3.59 -21.89
CA MET A 272 -11.94 -3.58 -20.50
C MET A 272 -12.81 -4.43 -19.57
N GLY A 273 -14.14 -4.30 -19.67
CA GLY A 273 -15.09 -4.94 -18.77
C GLY A 273 -15.32 -6.41 -19.06
N ILE A 274 -15.31 -6.83 -20.33
CA ILE A 274 -15.54 -8.23 -20.70
C ILE A 274 -14.22 -8.95 -20.92
N ILE A 275 -13.35 -8.44 -21.80
CA ILE A 275 -12.15 -9.20 -22.21
C ILE A 275 -11.07 -9.15 -21.12
N VAL A 276 -10.62 -7.94 -20.75
CA VAL A 276 -9.50 -7.76 -19.82
C VAL A 276 -9.87 -8.21 -18.41
N MET A 277 -11.06 -7.83 -17.91
CA MET A 277 -11.52 -8.24 -16.58
C MET A 277 -11.59 -9.78 -16.45
N ASN A 278 -12.17 -10.48 -17.44
CA ASN A 278 -12.29 -11.94 -17.39
C ASN A 278 -10.92 -12.63 -17.47
N MET A 279 -9.97 -12.08 -18.24
CA MET A 279 -8.60 -12.58 -18.28
C MET A 279 -7.89 -12.42 -16.91
N VAL A 280 -8.09 -11.29 -16.23
CA VAL A 280 -7.53 -11.06 -14.89
C VAL A 280 -8.14 -12.04 -13.87
N ILE A 281 -9.46 -12.22 -13.89
CA ILE A 281 -10.14 -13.17 -12.99
C ILE A 281 -9.61 -14.60 -13.23
N ALA A 282 -9.48 -15.02 -14.50
CA ALA A 282 -8.98 -16.35 -14.84
C ALA A 282 -7.53 -16.58 -14.38
N THR A 283 -6.65 -15.59 -14.58
CA THR A 283 -5.25 -15.68 -14.18
C THR A 283 -5.08 -15.67 -12.65
N MET A 284 -5.83 -14.83 -11.94
CA MET A 284 -5.85 -14.81 -10.47
C MET A 284 -6.39 -16.14 -9.90
N GLY A 285 -7.46 -16.68 -10.47
CA GLY A 285 -8.01 -17.98 -10.08
C GLY A 285 -7.02 -19.13 -10.28
N GLY A 286 -6.31 -19.16 -11.41
CA GLY A 286 -5.25 -20.13 -11.66
C GLY A 286 -4.07 -20.01 -10.68
N ALA A 287 -3.70 -18.78 -10.30
CA ALA A 287 -2.67 -18.53 -9.29
C ALA A 287 -3.09 -19.01 -7.90
N PHE A 288 -4.34 -18.76 -7.51
CA PHE A 288 -4.91 -19.21 -6.25
C PHE A 288 -4.84 -20.73 -6.12
N ILE A 289 -5.34 -21.47 -7.13
CA ILE A 289 -5.35 -22.93 -7.11
C ILE A 289 -3.93 -23.50 -7.01
N ARG A 290 -2.97 -22.92 -7.76
CA ARG A 290 -1.57 -23.37 -7.74
C ARG A 290 -0.94 -23.23 -6.35
N VAL A 291 -1.16 -22.09 -5.68
CA VAL A 291 -0.58 -21.83 -4.36
C VAL A 291 -1.27 -22.67 -3.29
N MET A 292 -2.59 -22.87 -3.43
CA MET A 292 -3.36 -23.69 -2.49
C MET A 292 -3.00 -25.17 -2.54
N ALA A 293 -2.45 -25.68 -3.65
CA ALA A 293 -2.03 -27.08 -3.77
C ALA A 293 -0.90 -27.44 -2.78
N ASP A 294 0.04 -26.52 -2.53
CA ASP A 294 1.21 -26.74 -1.67
C ASP A 294 1.24 -25.82 -0.44
N VAL A 295 0.06 -25.36 0.00
CA VAL A 295 -0.07 -24.24 0.94
C VAL A 295 0.61 -24.45 2.28
N ASP A 296 0.63 -25.68 2.79
CA ASP A 296 1.29 -26.02 4.06
C ASP A 296 2.79 -25.74 4.00
N THR A 297 3.43 -26.05 2.87
CA THR A 297 4.87 -25.87 2.70
C THR A 297 5.22 -24.39 2.57
N GLU A 298 4.47 -23.66 1.75
CA GLU A 298 4.61 -22.22 1.55
C GLU A 298 4.33 -21.43 2.85
N TRP A 299 3.30 -21.83 3.60
CA TRP A 299 2.96 -21.21 4.87
C TRP A 299 4.01 -21.46 5.94
N LYS A 300 4.48 -22.70 6.10
CA LYS A 300 5.58 -23.01 7.04
C LYS A 300 6.87 -22.29 6.65
N PHE A 301 7.19 -22.22 5.36
CA PHE A 301 8.36 -21.49 4.86
C PHE A 301 8.27 -19.99 5.18
N SER A 302 7.12 -19.37 4.91
CA SER A 302 6.95 -17.95 5.17
C SER A 302 6.92 -17.64 6.67
N ASN A 303 6.32 -18.48 7.50
CA ASN A 303 6.40 -18.36 8.96
C ASN A 303 7.85 -18.48 9.46
N ALA A 304 8.64 -19.41 8.92
CA ALA A 304 10.06 -19.54 9.27
C ALA A 304 10.85 -18.26 8.96
N GLN A 305 10.52 -17.55 7.87
CA GLN A 305 11.11 -16.25 7.55
C GLN A 305 10.75 -15.19 8.60
N ILE A 306 9.48 -15.11 9.01
CA ILE A 306 9.01 -14.20 10.07
C ILE A 306 9.72 -14.50 11.39
N TYR A 307 9.79 -15.76 11.80
CA TYR A 307 10.48 -16.16 13.03
C TYR A 307 11.97 -15.79 13.00
N THR A 308 12.64 -16.03 11.87
CA THR A 308 14.05 -15.67 11.67
C THR A 308 14.25 -14.15 11.76
N TYR A 309 13.31 -13.37 11.22
CA TYR A 309 13.33 -11.92 11.35
C TYR A 309 13.24 -11.48 12.83
N TYR A 310 12.34 -12.07 13.61
CA TYR A 310 12.19 -11.75 15.04
C TYR A 310 13.32 -12.30 15.93
N MET A 311 14.03 -13.36 15.51
CA MET A 311 15.23 -13.85 16.20
C MET A 311 16.32 -12.77 16.25
N CYS A 312 16.57 -12.10 15.11
CA CYS A 312 17.58 -11.04 15.00
C CYS A 312 17.08 -9.66 15.50
N HIS A 313 15.79 -9.53 15.85
CA HIS A 313 15.20 -8.27 16.29
C HIS A 313 15.55 -7.94 17.75
N SER A 314 15.53 -6.65 18.08
CA SER A 314 15.73 -6.18 19.45
C SER A 314 14.68 -6.77 20.40
N VAL A 315 15.10 -7.02 21.65
CA VAL A 315 14.23 -7.61 22.69
C VAL A 315 13.06 -6.67 23.05
N LEU A 316 13.28 -5.35 22.98
CA LEU A 316 12.27 -4.34 23.28
C LEU A 316 11.57 -3.86 22.00
N PRO A 317 10.22 -3.85 21.96
CA PRO A 317 9.47 -3.30 20.83
C PRO A 317 9.50 -1.75 20.84
N PRO A 318 9.32 -1.09 19.68
CA PRO A 318 9.03 0.35 19.63
C PRO A 318 7.71 0.65 20.38
N PRO A 319 7.61 1.69 21.23
CA PRO A 319 8.54 2.80 21.43
C PRO A 319 9.55 2.61 22.57
N LEU A 320 9.45 1.51 23.33
CA LEU A 320 10.30 1.23 24.50
C LEU A 320 11.79 1.10 24.14
N ASN A 321 12.10 0.83 22.87
CA ASN A 321 13.47 0.83 22.33
C ASN A 321 14.17 2.21 22.36
N LEU A 322 13.42 3.30 22.59
CA LEU A 322 13.99 4.64 22.74
C LEU A 322 14.53 4.92 24.14
N LEU A 323 14.14 4.15 25.16
CA LEU A 323 14.62 4.36 26.52
C LEU A 323 16.14 4.10 26.53
N PRO A 324 16.96 5.12 26.85
CA PRO A 324 18.40 4.95 26.91
C PRO A 324 18.69 4.03 28.08
N HIS A 325 18.95 2.77 27.79
CA HIS A 325 19.41 1.89 28.85
C HIS A 325 20.83 2.27 29.21
N SER A 326 21.16 2.18 30.51
CA SER A 326 22.48 2.49 31.09
C SER A 326 23.68 1.94 30.31
N TYR A 327 23.53 0.79 29.64
CA TYR A 327 24.57 0.20 28.79
C TYR A 327 24.82 0.93 27.46
N MET A 328 23.85 1.67 26.92
CA MET A 328 24.02 2.45 25.68
C MET A 328 24.86 3.72 25.91
N PHE A 329 24.73 4.34 27.08
CA PHE A 329 25.59 5.48 27.48
C PHE A 329 27.04 5.04 27.71
N SER A 330 27.25 3.89 28.37
CA SER A 330 28.59 3.29 28.54
C SER A 330 29.28 3.01 27.20
N GLY A 331 28.54 2.46 26.22
CA GLY A 331 29.04 2.15 24.86
C GLY A 331 29.29 3.37 23.95
N LEU A 332 28.63 4.51 24.22
CA LEU A 332 28.84 5.76 23.47
C LEU A 332 30.15 6.46 23.88
N PHE A 333 30.58 6.33 25.14
CA PHE A 333 31.85 6.84 25.64
C PHE A 333 33.03 5.88 25.40
N THR A 334 32.76 4.58 25.26
CA THR A 334 33.77 3.59 24.85
C THR A 334 33.76 3.43 23.33
N LYS A 335 34.54 4.29 22.65
CA LYS A 335 34.82 4.18 21.21
C LYS A 335 34.98 2.72 20.77
N ARG A 336 34.18 2.33 19.78
CA ARG A 336 34.64 1.54 18.62
C ARG A 336 35.25 0.18 18.96
N THR A 337 34.51 -0.69 19.63
CA THR A 337 34.64 -2.12 19.36
C THR A 337 33.43 -2.53 18.55
N ARG A 338 33.66 -2.80 17.25
CA ARG A 338 32.83 -3.78 16.56
C ARG A 338 32.81 -4.98 17.51
N HIS A 339 31.70 -5.24 18.18
CA HIS A 339 31.41 -6.61 18.58
C HIS A 339 31.39 -7.38 17.27
N LYS A 340 32.56 -7.91 16.87
CA LYS A 340 32.61 -9.14 16.10
C LYS A 340 31.66 -10.03 16.88
N CYS A 341 30.56 -10.46 16.25
CA CYS A 341 29.92 -11.68 16.70
C CYS A 341 31.06 -12.70 16.69
N GLU A 342 31.61 -13.00 17.87
CA GLU A 342 32.40 -14.20 18.01
C GLU A 342 31.48 -15.31 17.53
N PRO A 343 31.90 -16.09 16.51
CA PRO A 343 31.12 -17.24 16.14
C PRO A 343 30.90 -18.04 17.41
N PRO A 344 29.67 -18.56 17.64
CA PRO A 344 29.44 -19.41 18.80
C PRO A 344 30.55 -20.47 18.85
N PRO A 345 31.03 -20.85 20.04
CA PRO A 345 32.01 -21.92 20.16
C PRO A 345 31.50 -23.08 19.30
N LYS A 346 32.34 -23.57 18.39
CA LYS A 346 31.99 -24.68 17.51
C LYS A 346 31.71 -25.88 18.41
N GLU A 347 30.46 -26.05 18.84
CA GLU A 347 29.99 -27.33 19.33
C GLU A 347 30.29 -28.31 18.20
N GLY A 348 31.18 -29.25 18.50
CA GLY A 348 31.85 -30.13 17.54
C GLY A 348 30.93 -31.18 16.95
N ILE A 349 29.80 -30.78 16.36
CA ILE A 349 29.09 -31.62 15.43
C ILE A 349 29.96 -31.64 14.18
N ASP A 350 30.67 -32.75 13.97
CA ASP A 350 31.39 -33.00 12.73
C ASP A 350 30.37 -33.08 11.57
N PHE A 351 30.13 -31.92 10.95
CA PHE A 351 29.17 -31.74 9.87
C PHE A 351 29.41 -32.74 8.74
N CYS A 352 30.68 -33.08 8.48
CA CYS A 352 31.07 -34.09 7.49
C CYS A 352 30.56 -35.48 7.87
N SER A 353 30.69 -35.88 9.14
CA SER A 353 30.17 -37.16 9.65
C SER A 353 28.64 -37.23 9.59
N LEU A 354 27.95 -36.15 9.96
CA LEU A 354 26.49 -36.07 9.87
C LEU A 354 26.01 -36.19 8.42
N VAL A 355 26.59 -35.39 7.52
CA VAL A 355 26.25 -35.43 6.09
C VAL A 355 26.51 -36.81 5.50
N ARG A 356 27.62 -37.47 5.85
CA ARG A 356 27.90 -38.84 5.42
C ARG A 356 26.82 -39.84 5.87
N LYS A 357 26.38 -39.76 7.14
CA LYS A 357 25.29 -40.60 7.65
C LYS A 357 23.97 -40.34 6.94
N LEU A 358 23.65 -39.06 6.67
CA LEU A 358 22.43 -38.67 5.95
C LEU A 358 22.44 -39.15 4.50
N ILE A 359 23.57 -39.04 3.81
CA ILE A 359 23.75 -39.55 2.44
C ILE A 359 23.52 -41.06 2.39
N LEU A 360 24.15 -41.80 3.30
CA LEU A 360 23.99 -43.26 3.39
C LEU A 360 22.53 -43.65 3.65
N ARG A 361 21.85 -42.93 4.55
CA ARG A 361 20.42 -43.14 4.85
C ARG A 361 19.56 -42.85 3.62
N TYR A 362 19.79 -41.74 2.93
CA TYR A 362 19.05 -41.36 1.72
C TYR A 362 19.18 -42.43 0.62
N TYR A 363 20.40 -42.88 0.32
CA TYR A 363 20.62 -43.91 -0.70
C TYR A 363 20.00 -45.26 -0.31
N ARG A 364 20.05 -45.64 0.98
CA ARG A 364 19.39 -46.84 1.48
C ARG A 364 17.87 -46.76 1.28
N THR A 365 17.23 -45.68 1.72
CA THR A 365 15.78 -45.49 1.56
C THR A 365 15.38 -45.45 0.08
N LYS A 366 16.16 -44.78 -0.78
CA LYS A 366 15.91 -44.73 -2.22
C LYS A 366 16.09 -46.09 -2.90
N ALA A 367 17.02 -46.92 -2.43
CA ALA A 367 17.19 -48.28 -2.90
C ALA A 367 15.98 -49.16 -2.53
N GLU A 368 15.49 -49.05 -1.28
CA GLU A 368 14.28 -49.74 -0.83
C GLU A 368 13.03 -49.30 -1.63
N GLU A 369 12.87 -48.02 -1.93
CA GLU A 369 11.79 -47.51 -2.79
C GLU A 369 11.89 -48.00 -4.25
N ARG A 370 13.11 -48.16 -4.77
CA ARG A 370 13.33 -48.75 -6.10
C ARG A 370 12.96 -50.23 -6.12
N GLN A 371 13.24 -50.95 -5.04
CA GLN A 371 12.96 -52.38 -4.91
C GLN A 371 11.46 -52.67 -4.69
N LYS A 372 10.73 -51.72 -4.08
CA LYS A 372 9.27 -51.78 -3.89
C LYS A 372 8.44 -51.33 -5.10
N ARG A 373 9.05 -50.68 -6.09
CA ARG A 373 8.33 -50.33 -7.33
C ARG A 373 8.15 -51.61 -8.16
N PRO A 374 6.91 -52.03 -8.46
CA PRO A 374 6.69 -53.17 -9.35
C PRO A 374 7.35 -52.85 -10.70
N ILE A 375 8.11 -53.82 -11.22
CA ILE A 375 8.66 -53.75 -12.57
C ILE A 375 7.44 -53.81 -13.50
N CYS A 376 6.97 -52.66 -13.99
CA CYS A 376 6.02 -52.63 -15.10
C CYS A 376 6.75 -53.15 -16.34
N PHE A 377 6.70 -54.46 -16.55
CA PHE A 377 6.93 -55.04 -17.86
C PHE A 377 5.79 -54.57 -18.76
N TYR A 378 6.04 -53.53 -19.56
CA TYR A 378 5.33 -53.36 -20.82
C TYR A 378 5.77 -54.49 -21.74
N SER A 379 5.01 -55.60 -21.73
CA SER A 379 4.98 -56.52 -22.86
C SER A 379 4.15 -55.89 -23.97
N ARG A 380 4.72 -55.92 -25.18
CA ARG A 380 4.07 -55.60 -26.45
C ARG A 380 2.74 -56.31 -26.63
#